data_AF-A0A970VE65-F1
#
_entry.id   AF-A0A970VE65-F1
#
_cell.length_a   1.000
_cell.length_b   1.000
_cell.length_c   1.000
_cell.angle_alpha   90.00
_cell.angle_beta   90.00
_cell.angle_gamma   90.00
#
_symmetry.space_group_name_H-M   'P 1'
#
loop_
_entity.id
_entity.type
_entity.pdbx_description
1 polymer ?
#
loop_
_entity_poly.entity_id
_entity_poly.type
_entity_poly.pdbx_seq_one_letter_code
_entity_poly.pdbx_strand_id
1 'polypeptide(L)' 'MDLAAIGAGLAVLAGFGAGIGMGVATGKAVEATGRQPEAANQINRILLLGLALTESIAIYGFVIALLIIFVR' A
#
# COMPACT_ATOMS: atom_id res chain seq x y z
N MET A 1 11.88 -25.70 -8.81
CA MET A 1 11.63 -24.43 -8.09
C MET A 1 11.09 -24.80 -6.75
N ASP A 2 11.73 -24.34 -5.67
CA ASP A 2 11.33 -24.70 -4.31
C ASP A 2 9.95 -24.09 -4.01
N LEU A 3 9.01 -24.86 -3.44
CA LEU A 3 7.61 -24.43 -3.24
C LEU A 3 7.52 -23.13 -2.42
N ALA A 4 8.48 -22.93 -1.52
CA ALA A 4 8.58 -21.74 -0.71
C ALA A 4 9.00 -20.47 -1.50
N ALA A 5 9.74 -20.60 -2.61
CA ALA A 5 10.00 -19.45 -3.48
C ALA A 5 8.72 -18.97 -4.19
N ILE A 6 7.84 -19.91 -4.56
CA ILE A 6 6.52 -19.60 -5.13
C ILE A 6 5.63 -18.94 -4.05
N GLY A 7 5.61 -19.50 -2.83
CA GLY A 7 4.86 -18.93 -1.71
C GLY A 7 5.28 -17.50 -1.36
N ALA A 8 6.58 -17.21 -1.34
CA ALA A 8 7.10 -15.86 -1.11
C ALA A 8 6.70 -14.89 -2.24
N GLY A 9 6.73 -15.35 -3.49
CA GLY A 9 6.26 -14.58 -4.65
C GLY A 9 4.77 -14.24 -4.58
N LEU A 10 3.93 -15.15 -4.06
CA LEU A 10 2.51 -14.89 -3.85
C LEU A 10 2.27 -13.91 -2.69
N ALA A 11 3.05 -13.99 -1.61
CA ALA A 11 2.89 -13.11 -0.46
C ALA A 11 3.15 -11.63 -0.81
N VAL A 12 4.13 -11.34 -1.67
CA VAL A 12 4.40 -9.95 -2.12
C VAL A 12 3.33 -9.38 -3.04
N LEU A 13 2.42 -10.19 -3.61
CA LEU A 13 1.28 -9.69 -4.40
C LEU A 13 0.31 -8.85 -3.57
N ALA A 14 0.35 -8.94 -2.22
CA ALA A 14 -0.38 -8.03 -1.35
C ALA A 14 -0.08 -6.54 -1.66
N GLY A 15 1.14 -6.24 -2.11
CA GLY A 15 1.54 -4.89 -2.53
C GLY A 15 0.79 -4.38 -3.76
N PHE A 16 0.24 -5.27 -4.61
CA PHE A 16 -0.53 -4.85 -5.79
C PHE A 16 -1.85 -4.16 -5.39
N GLY A 17 -2.58 -4.74 -4.43
CA GLY A 17 -3.81 -4.14 -3.92
C GLY A 17 -3.55 -2.81 -3.21
N ALA A 18 -2.47 -2.74 -2.43
CA ALA A 18 -2.04 -1.50 -1.79
C ALA A 18 -1.67 -0.42 -2.82
N GLY A 19 -0.88 -0.77 -3.84
CA GLY A 19 -0.48 0.14 -4.91
C GLY A 19 -1.66 0.75 -5.67
N ILE A 20 -2.65 -0.07 -6.03
CA ILE A 20 -3.88 0.42 -6.67
C ILE A 20 -4.65 1.34 -5.73
N GLY A 21 -4.88 0.92 -4.48
CA GLY A 21 -5.63 1.71 -3.50
C GLY A 21 -5.00 3.07 -3.25
N MET A 22 -3.68 3.12 -3.08
CA MET A 22 -2.93 4.35 -2.88
C MET A 22 -2.98 5.26 -4.12
N GLY A 23 -2.85 4.68 -5.33
CA GLY A 23 -2.92 5.44 -6.57
C GLY A 23 -4.28 6.13 -6.75
N VAL A 24 -5.37 5.39 -6.50
CA VAL A 24 -6.74 5.93 -6.57
C VAL A 24 -6.97 7.00 -5.50
N ALA A 25 -6.60 6.74 -4.25
CA ALA A 25 -6.77 7.68 -3.15
C ALA A 25 -5.98 8.99 -3.39
N THR A 26 -4.74 8.87 -3.86
CA THR A 26 -3.88 10.02 -4.16
C THR A 26 -4.42 10.82 -5.35
N GLY A 27 -4.87 10.17 -6.42
CA GLY A 27 -5.50 10.85 -7.55
C GLY A 27 -6.73 11.66 -7.14
N LYS A 28 -7.60 11.07 -6.32
CA LYS A 28 -8.77 11.75 -5.75
C LYS A 28 -8.39 12.95 -4.85
N ALA A 29 -7.33 12.81 -4.07
CA ALA A 29 -6.83 13.90 -3.22
C ALA A 29 -6.28 15.06 -4.03
N VAL A 30 -5.58 14.79 -5.14
CA VAL A 30 -5.09 15.82 -6.08
C VAL A 30 -6.27 16.55 -6.73
N GLU A 31 -7.28 15.83 -7.23
CA GLU A 31 -8.49 16.43 -7.78
C GLU A 31 -9.22 17.30 -6.75
N ALA A 32 -9.38 16.81 -5.53
CA ALA A 32 -10.04 17.54 -4.45
C ALA A 32 -9.27 18.82 -4.07
N THR A 33 -7.94 18.73 -4.00
CA THR A 33 -7.06 19.88 -3.70
C THR A 33 -7.13 20.93 -4.80
N GLY A 34 -7.18 20.52 -6.07
CA GLY A 34 -7.34 21.43 -7.20
C GLY A 34 -8.70 22.15 -7.21
N ARG A 35 -9.76 21.51 -6.68
CA ARG A 35 -11.10 22.11 -6.55
C ARG A 35 -11.23 23.03 -5.34
N GLN A 36 -10.56 22.70 -4.23
CA GLN A 36 -10.60 23.46 -2.98
C GLN A 36 -9.19 23.59 -2.38
N PRO A 37 -8.39 24.55 -2.88
CA PRO A 37 -7.02 24.76 -2.41
C PRO A 37 -6.93 25.11 -0.92
N GLU A 38 -7.94 25.78 -0.37
CA GLU A 38 -7.99 26.17 1.05
C GLU A 38 -8.08 24.96 1.98
N ALA A 39 -8.62 23.84 1.49
CA ALA A 39 -8.76 22.59 2.24
C ALA A 39 -7.55 21.64 2.08
N ALA A 40 -6.51 22.02 1.33
CA ALA A 40 -5.37 21.16 0.98
C ALA A 40 -4.74 20.46 2.20
N ASN A 41 -4.55 21.20 3.30
CA ASN A 41 -3.96 20.64 4.52
C ASN A 41 -4.85 19.56 5.15
N GLN A 42 -6.16 19.74 5.15
CA GLN A 42 -7.10 18.74 5.69
C GLN A 42 -7.15 17.51 4.79
N ILE A 43 -7.20 17.70 3.46
CA ILE A 43 -7.19 16.62 2.47
C ILE A 43 -5.92 15.79 2.63
N ASN A 44 -4.75 16.42 2.68
CA ASN A 44 -3.47 15.73 2.85
C ASN A 44 -3.37 14.96 4.17
N ARG A 45 -3.91 15.50 5.28
CA ARG A 45 -3.94 14.76 6.56
C ARG A 45 -4.75 13.47 6.47
N ILE A 46 -5.94 13.54 5.85
CA ILE A 46 -6.80 12.36 5.68
C ILE A 46 -6.16 11.37 4.71
N LEU A 47 -5.60 11.86 3.60
CA LEU A 47 -4.87 11.05 2.63
C LEU A 47 -3.73 10.30 3.32
N LEU A 48 -2.84 10.99 4.02
CA LEU A 48 -1.67 10.38 4.67
C LEU A 48 -2.07 9.32 5.72
N LEU A 49 -3.14 9.56 6.48
CA LEU A 49 -3.68 8.54 7.38
C LEU A 49 -4.15 7.30 6.61
N GLY A 50 -4.89 7.49 5.51
CA GLY A 50 -5.35 6.39 4.66
C GLY A 50 -4.21 5.63 3.98
N LEU A 51 -3.19 6.35 3.49
CA LEU A 51 -2.00 5.75 2.90
C LEU A 51 -1.20 4.95 3.94
N ALA A 52 -1.01 5.48 5.15
CA ALA A 52 -0.32 4.75 6.22
C ALA A 52 -1.02 3.43 6.57
N LEU A 53 -2.36 3.42 6.61
CA LEU A 53 -3.13 2.20 6.83
C LEU A 53 -3.02 1.24 5.64
N THR A 54 -3.08 1.74 4.41
CA THR A 54 -2.97 0.93 3.19
C THR A 54 -1.59 0.30 3.06
N GLU A 55 -0.54 1.02 3.41
CA GLU A 55 0.85 0.56 3.35
C GLU A 55 1.12 -0.64 4.27
N SER A 56 0.40 -0.74 5.39
CA SER A 56 0.52 -1.88 6.31
C SER A 56 0.26 -3.23 5.62
N ILE A 57 -0.63 -3.27 4.63
CA ILE A 57 -0.96 -4.48 3.86
C ILE A 57 0.25 -4.95 3.03
N ALA A 58 0.93 -4.00 2.38
CA ALA A 58 2.14 -4.30 1.62
C ALA A 58 3.28 -4.76 2.53
N ILE A 59 3.45 -4.11 3.69
CA ILE A 59 4.44 -4.48 4.69
C ILE A 59 4.19 -5.89 5.21
N TYR A 60 2.95 -6.26 5.54
CA TYR A 60 2.65 -7.61 6.01
C TYR A 60 2.93 -8.68 4.94
N GLY A 61 2.59 -8.43 3.68
CA GLY A 61 2.95 -9.33 2.57
C GLY A 61 4.46 -9.50 2.41
N PHE A 62 5.22 -8.41 2.53
CA PHE A 62 6.67 -8.44 2.49
C PHE A 62 7.28 -9.21 3.68
N VAL A 63 6.81 -8.94 4.90
CA VAL A 63 7.26 -9.66 6.10
C VAL A 63 6.98 -11.15 5.99
N ILE A 64 5.79 -11.55 5.53
CA ILE A 64 5.46 -12.96 5.31
C ILE A 64 6.39 -13.58 4.26
N ALA A 65 6.69 -12.88 3.17
CA ALA A 65 7.64 -13.37 2.16
C ALA A 65 9.04 -13.61 2.75
N LEU A 66 9.52 -12.70 3.61
CA LEU A 66 10.79 -12.88 4.32
C LEU A 66 10.75 -14.08 5.26
N LEU A 67 9.67 -14.24 6.04
CA LEU A 67 9.51 -15.41 6.92
C LEU A 67 9.53 -16.72 6.12
N ILE A 68 8.83 -16.76 4.98
CA ILE A 68 8.82 -17.93 4.09
C ILE A 68 10.21 -18.22 3.51
N ILE A 69 11.08 -17.22 3.30
CA ILE A 69 12.42 -17.45 2.73
C ILE A 69 13.45 -17.82 3.79
N PHE A 70 13.43 -17.13 4.93
CA PHE A 70 14.52 -17.15 5.90
C PHE A 70 14.21 -17.91 7.19
N VAL A 71 12.93 -18.15 7.50
CA VAL A 71 12.47 -18.75 8.75
C VAL A 71 11.83 -20.13 8.50
N ARG A 72 12.12 -20.73 7.34
CA ARG A 72 11.75 -22.13 7.05
C ARG A 72 12.31 -23.08 8.10
#